data_AF-A0A7X3D0C6-F1
#
_entry.id   AF-A0A7X3D0C6-F1
#
_cell.length_a   1.000
_cell.length_b   1.000
_cell.length_c   1.000
_cell.angle_alpha   90.00
_cell.angle_beta   90.00
_cell.angle_gamma   90.00
#
_symmetry.space_group_name_H-M   'P 1'
#
loop_
_entity.id
_entity.type
_entity.pdbx_description
1 polymer ?
#
loop_
_entity_poly.entity_id
_entity_poly.type
_entity_poly.pdbx_seq_one_letter_code
_entity_poly.pdbx_strand_id
1 'polypeptide(L)'
;MNNKSGLNENDSVKALKEGFISVLQQENDILRGKYNLLEKHITSLNNRIDTLDKECSGYLKEKLAIKTAKESLEIELRELKIENTIIHRELNKIDFTPVKQFNDLYWGDNYPALKELFDFLQKMNCLDINWSYFANNFSLENSEITNLNTTMLSKKEIGYVLAKIKMFFLPDIKGSPSKYKAWVQRKLLVDNSLIDDDFVKNYMRDYKRGKKLSTDNVDLIDSVILKIASKYY
;
A
#
# COMPACT_ATOMS: atom_id res chain seq x y z
N MET A 1 -33.25 -0.09 -122.48
CA MET A 1 -32.38 -1.25 -122.19
C MET A 1 -32.04 -1.21 -120.71
N ASN A 2 -32.62 -2.14 -119.94
CA ASN A 2 -32.49 -2.25 -118.50
C ASN A 2 -31.23 -3.06 -118.16
N ASN A 3 -30.17 -2.42 -117.65
CA ASN A 3 -29.11 -3.13 -116.95
C ASN A 3 -29.45 -3.19 -115.47
N LYS A 4 -30.06 -4.31 -115.05
CA LYS A 4 -30.11 -4.71 -113.65
C LYS A 4 -28.70 -5.11 -113.23
N SER A 5 -28.04 -4.25 -112.44
CA SER A 5 -26.82 -4.61 -111.72
C SER A 5 -27.19 -5.64 -110.65
N GLY A 6 -26.93 -6.91 -110.94
CA GLY A 6 -26.96 -7.97 -109.93
C GLY A 6 -25.83 -7.76 -108.95
N LEU A 7 -26.16 -7.27 -107.76
CA LEU A 7 -25.26 -7.37 -106.61
C LEU A 7 -25.07 -8.85 -106.30
N ASN A 8 -23.80 -9.28 -106.32
CA ASN A 8 -23.34 -10.64 -106.12
C ASN A 8 -23.56 -11.03 -104.64
N GLU A 9 -24.44 -12.01 -104.36
CA GLU A 9 -24.79 -12.49 -103.00
C GLU A 9 -23.57 -12.82 -102.13
N ASN A 10 -22.47 -13.28 -102.76
CA ASN A 10 -21.21 -13.58 -102.09
C ASN A 10 -20.54 -12.36 -101.44
N ASP A 11 -20.68 -11.17 -102.04
CA ASP A 11 -20.07 -9.94 -101.51
C ASP A 11 -20.87 -9.41 -100.31
N SER A 12 -22.19 -9.61 -100.30
CA SER A 12 -23.07 -9.25 -99.18
C SER A 12 -22.84 -10.14 -97.95
N VAL A 13 -22.67 -11.45 -98.17
CA VAL A 13 -22.33 -12.40 -97.08
C VAL A 13 -20.94 -12.14 -96.50
N LYS A 14 -19.98 -11.76 -97.34
CA LYS A 14 -18.62 -11.41 -96.90
C LYS A 14 -18.62 -10.13 -96.06
N ALA A 15 -19.32 -9.09 -96.51
CA ALA A 15 -19.47 -7.84 -95.76
C ALA A 15 -20.16 -8.05 -94.39
N LEU A 16 -21.18 -8.91 -94.33
CA LEU A 16 -21.83 -9.29 -93.07
C LEU A 16 -20.89 -10.00 -92.10
N LYS A 17 -20.05 -10.93 -92.60
CA LYS A 17 -19.05 -11.63 -91.78
C LYS A 17 -17.98 -10.66 -91.25
N GLU A 18 -17.49 -9.76 -92.09
CA GLU A 18 -16.51 -8.74 -91.70
C GLU A 18 -17.08 -7.78 -90.65
N GLY A 19 -18.34 -7.35 -90.79
CA GLY A 19 -19.04 -6.57 -89.79
C GLY A 19 -19.20 -7.29 -88.45
N PHE A 20 -19.55 -8.59 -88.46
CA PHE A 20 -19.68 -9.40 -87.24
C PHE A 20 -18.34 -9.60 -86.53
N ILE A 21 -17.26 -9.83 -87.30
CA ILE A 21 -15.89 -9.94 -86.77
C ILE A 21 -15.45 -8.62 -86.13
N SER A 22 -15.76 -7.48 -86.78
CA SER A 22 -15.44 -6.16 -86.24
C SER A 22 -16.14 -5.88 -84.91
N VAL A 23 -17.42 -6.24 -84.77
CA VAL A 23 -18.17 -6.07 -83.52
C VAL A 23 -17.59 -6.95 -82.42
N LEU A 24 -17.29 -8.21 -82.73
CA LEU A 24 -16.68 -9.13 -81.77
C LEU A 24 -15.29 -8.65 -81.31
N GLN A 25 -14.48 -8.08 -82.20
CA GLN A 25 -13.20 -7.47 -81.84
C GLN A 25 -13.38 -6.28 -80.90
N GLN A 26 -14.34 -5.40 -81.20
CA GLN A 26 -14.62 -4.24 -80.35
C GLN A 26 -15.11 -4.63 -78.95
N GLU A 27 -16.00 -5.63 -78.83
CA GLU A 27 -16.43 -6.16 -77.54
C GLU A 27 -15.27 -6.79 -76.75
N ASN A 28 -14.38 -7.53 -77.43
CA ASN A 28 -13.23 -8.16 -76.81
C ASN A 28 -12.23 -7.12 -76.27
N ASP A 29 -12.01 -6.03 -77.02
CA ASP A 29 -11.17 -4.91 -76.60
C ASP A 29 -11.77 -4.19 -75.37
N ILE A 30 -13.10 -3.99 -75.34
CA ILE A 30 -13.80 -3.43 -74.18
C ILE A 30 -13.67 -4.36 -72.96
N LEU A 31 -13.85 -5.67 -73.14
CA LEU A 31 -13.72 -6.66 -72.07
C LEU A 31 -12.30 -6.72 -71.52
N ARG A 32 -11.28 -6.69 -72.39
CA ARG A 32 -9.87 -6.59 -71.97
C ARG A 32 -9.60 -5.31 -71.18
N GLY A 33 -10.15 -4.18 -71.62
CA GLY A 33 -10.05 -2.91 -70.90
C GLY A 33 -10.65 -2.99 -69.49
N LYS A 34 -11.85 -3.57 -69.36
CA LYS A 34 -12.51 -3.81 -68.06
C LYS A 34 -11.71 -4.77 -67.19
N TYR A 35 -11.17 -5.85 -67.76
CA TYR A 35 -10.36 -6.82 -67.04
C TYR A 35 -9.10 -6.19 -66.46
N ASN A 36 -8.35 -5.42 -67.26
CA ASN A 36 -7.16 -4.71 -66.81
C ASN A 36 -7.47 -3.68 -65.71
N LEU A 37 -8.62 -3.02 -65.78
CA LEU A 37 -9.07 -2.11 -64.72
C LEU A 37 -9.38 -2.86 -63.42
N LEU A 38 -10.06 -4.01 -63.52
CA LEU A 38 -10.35 -4.87 -62.37
C LEU A 38 -9.05 -5.36 -61.70
N GLU A 39 -8.08 -5.79 -62.50
CA GLU A 39 -6.79 -6.27 -62.01
C GLU A 39 -6.02 -5.17 -61.26
N LYS A 40 -6.05 -3.93 -61.78
CA LYS A 40 -5.51 -2.76 -61.07
C LYS A 40 -6.23 -2.48 -59.76
N HIS A 41 -7.57 -2.60 -59.73
CA HIS A 41 -8.34 -2.43 -58.50
C HIS A 41 -8.03 -3.51 -57.46
N ILE A 42 -7.94 -4.77 -57.88
CA ILE A 42 -7.55 -5.89 -56.99
C ILE A 42 -6.18 -5.65 -56.38
N THR A 43 -5.21 -5.25 -57.20
CA THR A 43 -3.85 -4.94 -56.73
C THR A 43 -3.85 -3.79 -55.72
N SER A 44 -4.60 -2.72 -55.99
CA SER A 44 -4.75 -1.56 -55.09
C SER A 44 -5.40 -1.95 -53.75
N LEU A 45 -6.45 -2.77 -53.80
CA LEU A 45 -7.13 -3.26 -52.59
C LEU A 45 -6.23 -4.16 -51.74
N ASN A 46 -5.47 -5.06 -52.36
CA ASN A 46 -4.53 -5.93 -51.66
C ASN A 46 -3.44 -5.10 -50.93
N ASN A 47 -2.86 -4.11 -51.59
CA ASN A 47 -1.89 -3.21 -50.96
C ASN A 47 -2.49 -2.45 -49.76
N ARG A 48 -3.77 -2.08 -49.86
CA ARG A 48 -4.48 -1.41 -48.76
C ARG A 48 -4.77 -2.35 -47.60
N ILE A 49 -5.12 -3.60 -47.86
CA ILE A 49 -5.27 -4.65 -46.84
C ILE A 49 -3.95 -4.86 -46.11
N ASP A 50 -2.84 -5.04 -46.83
CA ASP A 50 -1.51 -5.23 -46.22
C ASP A 50 -1.09 -4.05 -45.35
N THR A 51 -1.44 -2.82 -45.77
CA THR A 51 -1.17 -1.61 -44.98
C THR A 51 -2.00 -1.58 -43.71
N LEU A 52 -3.31 -1.86 -43.80
CA LEU A 52 -4.20 -1.91 -42.66
C LEU A 52 -3.81 -3.02 -41.66
N ASP A 53 -3.37 -4.18 -42.15
CA ASP A 53 -2.90 -5.27 -41.29
C ASP A 53 -1.64 -4.88 -40.51
N LYS A 54 -0.70 -4.18 -41.15
CA LYS A 54 0.50 -3.65 -40.48
C LYS A 54 0.12 -2.62 -39.42
N GLU A 55 -0.75 -1.67 -39.74
CA GLU A 55 -1.23 -0.66 -38.78
C GLU A 55 -1.94 -1.30 -37.60
N CYS A 56 -2.84 -2.24 -37.85
CA CYS A 56 -3.60 -2.95 -36.81
C CYS A 56 -2.65 -3.73 -35.88
N SER A 57 -1.64 -4.39 -36.43
CA SER A 57 -0.60 -5.06 -35.64
C SER A 57 0.21 -4.08 -34.77
N GLY A 58 0.46 -2.87 -35.29
CA GLY A 58 1.15 -1.79 -34.56
C GLY A 58 0.32 -1.32 -33.37
N TYR A 59 -0.95 -1.00 -33.59
CA TYR A 59 -1.87 -0.59 -32.52
C TYR A 59 -2.06 -1.65 -31.44
N LEU A 60 -2.10 -2.94 -31.82
CA LEU A 60 -2.18 -4.03 -30.84
C LEU A 60 -0.95 -4.09 -29.94
N LYS A 61 0.26 -3.93 -30.51
CA LYS A 61 1.50 -3.89 -29.73
C LYS A 61 1.55 -2.71 -28.79
N GLU A 62 1.18 -1.52 -29.26
CA GLU A 62 1.14 -0.31 -28.45
C GLU A 62 0.13 -0.43 -27.30
N LYS A 63 -1.08 -0.92 -27.59
CA LYS A 63 -2.11 -1.17 -26.58
C LYS A 63 -1.63 -2.14 -25.50
N LEU A 64 -0.90 -3.19 -25.89
CA LEU A 64 -0.34 -4.16 -24.95
C LEU A 64 0.76 -3.52 -24.08
N ALA A 65 1.64 -2.72 -24.68
CA ALA A 65 2.68 -1.98 -23.95
C ALA A 65 2.08 -0.99 -22.95
N ILE A 66 1.05 -0.22 -23.35
CA ILE A 66 0.33 0.69 -22.46
C ILE A 66 -0.32 -0.07 -21.31
N LYS A 67 -0.94 -1.23 -21.58
CA LYS A 67 -1.56 -2.06 -20.55
C LYS A 67 -0.52 -2.52 -19.51
N THR A 68 0.62 -3.03 -19.95
CA THR A 68 1.70 -3.47 -19.06
C THR A 68 2.27 -2.30 -18.25
N ALA A 69 2.49 -1.14 -18.88
CA ALA A 69 2.95 0.05 -18.18
C ALA A 69 1.95 0.51 -17.11
N LYS A 70 0.65 0.47 -17.41
CA LYS A 70 -0.42 0.79 -16.46
C LYS A 70 -0.41 -0.16 -15.26
N GLU A 71 -0.31 -1.46 -15.48
CA GLU A 71 -0.26 -2.47 -14.41
C GLU A 71 0.96 -2.25 -13.50
N SER A 72 2.12 -1.90 -14.07
CA SER A 72 3.32 -1.56 -13.30
C SER A 72 3.11 -0.33 -12.41
N LEU A 73 2.53 0.74 -12.96
CA LEU A 73 2.25 1.98 -12.20
C LEU A 73 1.21 1.76 -11.10
N GLU A 74 0.22 0.89 -11.32
CA GLU A 74 -0.77 0.54 -10.29
C GLU A 74 -0.15 -0.21 -9.10
N ILE A 75 0.88 -1.03 -9.35
CA ILE A 75 1.65 -1.70 -8.30
C ILE A 75 2.46 -0.67 -7.50
N GLU A 76 3.23 0.18 -8.19
CA GLU A 76 4.04 1.23 -7.55
C GLU A 76 3.17 2.18 -6.71
N LEU A 77 2.01 2.59 -7.24
CA LEU A 77 1.06 3.44 -6.49
C LEU A 77 0.56 2.76 -5.21
N ARG A 78 0.37 1.45 -5.23
CA ARG A 78 -0.06 0.69 -4.03
C ARG A 78 1.06 0.64 -2.99
N GLU A 79 2.29 0.41 -3.41
CA GLU A 79 3.46 0.40 -2.53
C GLU A 79 3.66 1.77 -1.87
N LEU A 80 3.63 2.84 -2.66
CA LEU A 80 3.74 4.21 -2.15
C LEU A 80 2.62 4.57 -1.17
N LYS A 81 1.39 4.08 -1.38
CA LYS A 81 0.29 4.28 -0.41
C LYS A 81 0.54 3.57 0.91
N ILE A 82 1.10 2.36 0.87
CA ILE A 82 1.46 1.61 2.08
C ILE A 82 2.57 2.36 2.83
N GLU A 83 3.62 2.78 2.12
CA GLU A 83 4.73 3.54 2.68
C GLU A 83 4.24 4.85 3.32
N ASN A 84 3.41 5.62 2.62
CA ASN A 84 2.86 6.86 3.13
C ASN A 84 2.00 6.63 4.40
N THR A 85 1.24 5.53 4.45
CA THR A 85 0.49 5.14 5.66
C THR A 85 1.41 4.83 6.83
N ILE A 86 2.54 4.15 6.58
CA ILE A 86 3.55 3.86 7.61
C ILE A 86 4.18 5.17 8.09
N ILE A 87 4.61 6.04 7.18
CA ILE A 87 5.23 7.34 7.50
C ILE A 87 4.27 8.18 8.35
N HIS A 88 3.01 8.31 7.97
CA HIS A 88 2.03 9.06 8.77
C HIS A 88 1.83 8.46 10.16
N ARG A 89 1.85 7.14 10.31
CA ARG A 89 1.78 6.49 11.62
C ARG A 89 3.00 6.82 12.48
N GLU A 90 4.20 6.80 11.89
CA GLU A 90 5.44 7.15 12.61
C GLU A 90 5.49 8.65 12.95
N LEU A 91 5.04 9.53 12.05
CA LEU A 91 4.93 10.97 12.33
C LEU A 91 3.99 11.24 13.51
N ASN A 92 2.85 10.57 13.61
CA ASN A 92 1.93 10.73 14.75
C ASN A 92 2.56 10.38 16.10
N LYS A 93 3.61 9.56 16.14
CA LYS A 93 4.37 9.28 17.37
C LYS A 93 5.22 10.46 17.81
N ILE A 94 5.61 11.32 16.88
CA ILE A 94 6.53 12.46 17.06
C ILE A 94 5.76 13.78 17.11
N ASP A 95 4.65 13.88 16.39
CA ASP A 95 3.78 15.05 16.31
C ASP A 95 2.68 15.08 17.37
N PHE A 96 2.26 16.30 17.71
CA PHE A 96 1.24 16.52 18.73
C PHE A 96 -0.06 15.76 18.42
N THR A 97 -0.44 14.86 19.33
CA THR A 97 -1.73 14.17 19.28
C THR A 97 -2.69 14.84 20.28
N PRO A 98 -3.92 15.24 19.88
CA PRO A 98 -4.91 15.73 20.83
C PRO A 98 -5.21 14.66 21.89
N VAL A 99 -5.05 15.03 23.16
CA VAL A 99 -5.30 14.14 24.29
C VAL A 99 -6.62 14.52 24.96
N LYS A 100 -7.53 13.56 25.14
CA LYS A 100 -8.76 13.75 25.94
C LYS A 100 -8.37 13.92 27.40
N GLN A 101 -8.63 15.09 27.97
CA GLN A 101 -8.06 15.50 29.26
C GLN A 101 -8.75 14.90 30.51
N PHE A 102 -9.85 14.15 30.38
CA PHE A 102 -10.64 13.69 31.53
C PHE A 102 -11.13 12.25 31.43
N ASN A 103 -11.04 11.54 32.55
CA ASN A 103 -11.43 10.18 32.93
C ASN A 103 -11.06 9.01 32.02
N ASP A 104 -10.16 9.21 31.08
CA ASP A 104 -9.87 8.20 30.06
C ASP A 104 -8.56 7.44 30.29
N LEU A 105 -7.78 7.67 31.34
CA LEU A 105 -6.49 6.97 31.53
C LEU A 105 -6.58 5.72 32.40
N TYR A 106 -5.78 4.70 32.08
CA TYR A 106 -5.53 3.53 32.96
C TYR A 106 -4.95 3.89 34.33
N TRP A 107 -4.42 5.11 34.44
CA TRP A 107 -3.77 5.72 35.59
C TRP A 107 -4.71 6.71 36.33
N GLY A 108 -5.96 6.86 35.87
CA GLY A 108 -6.89 7.91 36.34
C GLY A 108 -6.48 9.31 35.87
N ASP A 109 -7.21 10.35 36.30
CA ASP A 109 -6.98 11.76 35.94
C ASP A 109 -5.75 12.37 36.62
N ASN A 110 -4.61 11.71 36.46
CA ASN A 110 -3.34 12.16 37.02
C ASN A 110 -2.24 12.25 35.95
N TYR A 111 -2.50 13.11 34.96
CA TYR A 111 -1.51 13.52 33.96
C TYR A 111 -0.19 14.00 34.58
N PRO A 112 -0.15 14.76 35.68
CA PRO A 112 1.12 15.17 36.30
C PRO A 112 1.98 14.00 36.79
N ALA A 113 1.38 12.96 37.38
CA ALA A 113 2.08 11.76 37.81
C ALA A 113 2.52 10.91 36.60
N LEU A 114 1.65 10.76 35.59
CA LEU A 114 2.01 10.06 34.35
C LEU A 114 3.15 10.77 33.58
N LYS A 115 3.18 12.11 33.64
CA LYS A 115 4.22 12.92 33.01
C LYS A 115 5.60 12.70 33.63
N GLU A 116 5.67 12.50 34.95
CA GLU A 116 6.93 12.13 35.61
C GLU A 116 7.47 10.77 35.14
N LEU A 117 6.57 9.79 34.92
CA LEU A 117 6.98 8.51 34.32
C LEU A 117 7.52 8.73 32.90
N PHE A 118 6.79 9.48 32.07
CA PHE A 118 7.21 9.79 30.71
C PHE A 118 8.58 10.47 30.68
N ASP A 119 8.76 11.55 31.44
CA ASP A 119 10.00 12.32 31.43
C ASP A 119 11.20 11.48 31.91
N PHE A 120 10.98 10.58 32.87
CA PHE A 120 11.99 9.61 33.27
C PHE A 120 12.33 8.61 32.18
N LEU A 121 11.33 7.96 31.57
CA LEU A 121 11.55 7.00 30.49
C LEU A 121 12.20 7.66 29.27
N GLN A 122 11.82 8.90 28.94
CA GLN A 122 12.43 9.71 27.89
C GLN A 122 13.89 10.02 28.20
N LYS A 123 14.19 10.45 29.44
CA LYS A 123 15.55 10.74 29.90
C LYS A 123 16.46 9.50 29.85
N MET A 124 15.92 8.32 30.12
CA MET A 124 16.64 7.04 30.04
C MET A 124 16.67 6.45 28.62
N ASN A 125 16.23 7.21 27.61
CA ASN A 125 16.13 6.77 26.23
C ASN A 125 15.34 5.45 26.05
N CYS A 126 14.34 5.24 26.90
CA CYS A 126 13.46 4.08 26.83
C CYS A 126 12.27 4.30 25.88
N LEU A 127 12.02 5.54 25.46
CA LEU A 127 10.91 5.93 24.59
C LEU A 127 11.44 6.72 23.38
N ASP A 128 10.85 6.47 22.23
CA ASP A 128 11.07 7.15 20.95
C ASP A 128 9.80 7.91 20.49
N ILE A 129 8.90 8.19 21.43
CA ILE A 129 7.60 8.82 21.19
C ILE A 129 7.46 10.10 22.01
N ASN A 130 6.60 11.00 21.57
CA ASN A 130 6.32 12.23 22.29
C ASN A 130 5.32 12.02 23.46
N TRP A 131 5.16 13.07 24.25
CA TRP A 131 4.28 13.07 25.41
C TRP A 131 2.81 12.80 25.05
N SER A 132 2.27 13.48 24.03
CA SER A 132 0.86 13.34 23.66
C SER A 132 0.50 11.93 23.22
N TYR A 133 1.37 11.30 22.43
CA TYR A 133 1.21 9.95 21.95
C TYR A 133 1.36 8.93 23.09
N PHE A 134 2.36 9.12 23.96
CA PHE A 134 2.50 8.32 25.18
C PHE A 134 1.26 8.41 26.06
N ALA A 135 0.75 9.61 26.32
CA ALA A 135 -0.45 9.81 27.13
C ALA A 135 -1.68 9.16 26.48
N ASN A 136 -1.86 9.32 25.17
CA ASN A 136 -2.93 8.65 24.42
C ASN A 136 -2.84 7.13 24.48
N ASN A 137 -1.64 6.55 24.46
CA ASN A 137 -1.43 5.10 24.62
C ASN A 137 -1.83 4.59 26.00
N PHE A 138 -1.82 5.45 27.02
CA PHE A 138 -2.27 5.13 28.37
C PHE A 138 -3.78 5.35 28.57
N SER A 139 -4.52 5.70 27.51
CA SER A 139 -5.98 5.81 27.54
C SER A 139 -6.70 4.45 27.44
N LEU A 140 -7.85 4.32 28.10
CA LEU A 140 -8.73 3.15 28.16
C LEU A 140 -9.21 2.70 26.77
N GLU A 141 -9.55 3.67 25.91
CA GLU A 141 -10.04 3.42 24.54
C GLU A 141 -8.92 3.06 23.55
N ASN A 142 -7.66 3.33 23.90
CA ASN A 142 -6.53 3.12 23.01
C ASN A 142 -5.96 1.70 23.19
N SER A 143 -5.78 0.98 22.09
CA SER A 143 -5.20 -0.38 22.04
C SER A 143 -3.75 -0.42 21.53
N GLU A 144 -3.15 0.73 21.21
CA GLU A 144 -1.79 0.81 20.72
C GLU A 144 -0.77 0.38 21.78
N ILE A 145 0.32 -0.19 21.30
CA ILE A 145 1.36 -0.80 22.12
C ILE A 145 2.54 0.16 22.18
N THR A 146 3.06 0.39 23.38
CA THR A 146 4.25 1.21 23.59
C THR A 146 5.48 0.32 23.74
N ASN A 147 6.50 0.55 22.91
CA ASN A 147 7.76 -0.16 23.01
C ASN A 147 8.69 0.54 24.01
N LEU A 148 9.31 -0.23 24.90
CA LEU A 148 10.33 0.23 25.83
C LEU A 148 11.70 -0.28 25.40
N ASN A 149 12.64 0.62 25.11
CA ASN A 149 13.98 0.28 24.67
C ASN A 149 14.92 0.06 25.87
N THR A 150 15.72 -1.01 25.86
CA THR A 150 16.74 -1.27 26.89
C THR A 150 18.06 -0.55 26.59
N THR A 151 18.02 0.75 26.28
CA THR A 151 19.23 1.52 26.00
C THR A 151 20.01 1.85 27.27
N MET A 152 19.36 2.51 28.24
CA MET A 152 19.99 2.85 29.53
C MET A 152 19.46 2.05 30.71
N LEU A 153 18.29 1.41 30.56
CA LEU A 153 17.73 0.49 31.56
C LEU A 153 17.76 -0.93 31.03
N SER A 154 18.30 -1.84 31.83
CA SER A 154 18.23 -3.28 31.55
C SER A 154 16.80 -3.81 31.67
N LYS A 155 16.54 -4.99 31.10
CA LYS A 155 15.24 -5.69 31.25
C LYS A 155 14.80 -5.87 32.71
N LYS A 156 15.77 -6.08 33.61
CA LYS A 156 15.53 -6.18 35.07
C LYS A 156 15.03 -4.86 35.65
N GLU A 157 15.65 -3.75 35.25
CA GLU A 157 15.29 -2.41 35.71
C GLU A 157 13.95 -1.94 35.12
N ILE A 158 13.68 -2.22 33.83
CA ILE A 158 12.36 -2.01 33.23
C ILE A 158 11.30 -2.81 34.00
N GLY A 159 11.56 -4.10 34.25
CA GLY A 159 10.66 -4.93 35.05
C GLY A 159 10.42 -4.38 36.46
N TYR A 160 11.44 -3.78 37.08
CA TYR A 160 11.33 -3.12 38.38
C TYR A 160 10.46 -1.85 38.33
N VAL A 161 10.65 -1.00 37.32
CA VAL A 161 9.79 0.17 37.06
C VAL A 161 8.34 -0.29 36.93
N LEU A 162 8.07 -1.27 36.06
CA LEU A 162 6.72 -1.82 35.84
C LEU A 162 6.12 -2.37 37.15
N ALA A 163 6.88 -3.11 37.94
CA ALA A 163 6.40 -3.61 39.22
C ALA A 163 5.98 -2.48 40.19
N LYS A 164 6.74 -1.37 40.21
CA LYS A 164 6.49 -0.23 41.11
C LYS A 164 5.32 0.64 40.68
N ILE A 165 5.15 0.88 39.38
CA ILE A 165 4.08 1.77 38.89
C ILE A 165 2.69 1.15 39.04
N LYS A 166 2.58 -0.17 39.24
CA LYS A 166 1.31 -0.88 39.43
C LYS A 166 0.35 -0.19 40.40
N MET A 167 0.87 0.38 41.50
CA MET A 167 0.03 0.97 42.55
C MET A 167 -0.78 2.20 42.10
N PHE A 168 -0.35 2.85 41.01
CA PHE A 168 -0.98 4.04 40.48
C PHE A 168 -2.06 3.76 39.43
N PHE A 169 -2.26 2.50 39.05
CA PHE A 169 -3.34 2.13 38.13
C PHE A 169 -4.71 2.19 38.82
N LEU A 170 -5.77 2.27 38.01
CA LEU A 170 -7.15 2.16 38.47
C LEU A 170 -7.39 0.84 39.25
N PRO A 171 -8.30 0.84 40.25
CA PRO A 171 -8.59 -0.34 41.08
C PRO A 171 -8.85 -1.62 40.29
N ASP A 172 -9.57 -1.50 39.17
CA ASP A 172 -9.89 -2.64 38.31
C ASP A 172 -8.68 -3.34 37.72
N ILE A 173 -7.56 -2.63 37.57
CA ILE A 173 -6.31 -3.17 37.05
C ILE A 173 -5.39 -3.56 38.20
N LYS A 174 -5.15 -2.67 39.17
CA LYS A 174 -4.19 -2.94 40.24
C LYS A 174 -4.67 -3.97 41.27
N GLY A 175 -5.99 -4.09 41.43
CA GLY A 175 -6.62 -4.97 42.42
C GLY A 175 -6.39 -6.47 42.15
N SER A 176 -5.98 -6.84 40.94
CA SER A 176 -5.62 -8.22 40.61
C SER A 176 -4.23 -8.30 39.93
N PRO A 177 -3.30 -9.11 40.46
CA PRO A 177 -2.04 -9.39 39.78
C PRO A 177 -2.20 -9.90 38.34
N SER A 178 -3.22 -10.74 38.07
CA SER A 178 -3.46 -11.28 36.73
C SER A 178 -3.95 -10.20 35.76
N LYS A 179 -4.81 -9.29 36.22
CA LYS A 179 -5.30 -8.17 35.39
C LYS A 179 -4.19 -7.18 35.05
N TYR A 180 -3.35 -6.84 36.03
CA TYR A 180 -2.18 -5.99 35.77
C TYR A 180 -1.19 -6.65 34.80
N LYS A 181 -0.89 -7.94 35.02
CA LYS A 181 -0.07 -8.73 34.09
C LYS A 181 -0.64 -8.68 32.66
N ALA A 182 -1.93 -8.98 32.49
CA ALA A 182 -2.58 -8.95 31.19
C ALA A 182 -2.61 -7.56 30.55
N TRP A 183 -2.66 -6.49 31.35
CA TRP A 183 -2.50 -5.12 30.83
C TRP A 183 -1.10 -4.90 30.27
N VAL A 184 -0.06 -5.22 31.05
CA VAL A 184 1.35 -5.06 30.65
C VAL A 184 1.65 -5.83 29.36
N GLN A 185 1.26 -7.09 29.28
CA GLN A 185 1.51 -7.95 28.11
C GLN A 185 0.80 -7.46 26.84
N ARG A 186 -0.33 -6.75 26.98
CA ARG A 186 -1.08 -6.19 25.84
C ARG A 186 -0.61 -4.80 25.43
N LYS A 187 -0.12 -3.99 26.37
CA LYS A 187 0.16 -2.57 26.13
C LYS A 187 1.64 -2.24 25.96
N LEU A 188 2.55 -3.17 26.29
CA LEU A 188 3.98 -2.90 26.29
C LEU A 188 4.79 -3.97 25.55
N LEU A 189 5.83 -3.51 24.84
CA LEU A 189 6.94 -4.33 24.34
C LEU A 189 8.23 -3.95 25.07
N VAL A 190 9.20 -4.85 25.06
CA VAL A 190 10.58 -4.54 25.44
C VAL A 190 11.50 -4.95 24.29
N ASP A 191 12.24 -3.99 23.73
CA ASP A 191 13.06 -4.19 22.52
C ASP A 191 12.28 -4.84 21.37
N ASN A 192 11.08 -4.31 21.10
CA ASN A 192 10.12 -4.83 20.11
C ASN A 192 9.68 -6.28 20.34
N SER A 193 9.97 -6.85 21.51
CA SER A 193 9.57 -8.20 21.89
C SER A 193 8.39 -8.18 22.86
N LEU A 194 7.46 -9.12 22.69
CA LEU A 194 6.32 -9.27 23.59
C LEU A 194 6.80 -9.59 25.01
N ILE A 195 6.16 -8.99 26.01
CA ILE A 195 6.37 -9.35 27.40
C ILE A 195 5.70 -10.70 27.66
N ASP A 196 6.51 -11.75 27.80
CA ASP A 196 6.02 -13.10 28.08
C ASP A 196 5.96 -13.39 29.59
N ASP A 197 5.51 -14.60 29.91
CA ASP A 197 5.38 -15.06 31.29
C ASP A 197 6.73 -15.18 31.99
N ASP A 198 7.81 -15.47 31.24
CA ASP A 198 9.16 -15.55 31.77
C ASP A 198 9.70 -14.17 32.14
N PHE A 199 9.46 -13.14 31.33
CA PHE A 199 9.78 -11.75 31.66
C PHE A 199 9.06 -11.33 32.93
N VAL A 200 7.74 -11.54 33.00
CA VAL A 200 6.92 -11.17 34.17
C VAL A 200 7.44 -11.91 35.39
N LYS A 201 7.62 -13.23 35.27
CA LYS A 201 8.09 -14.06 36.37
C LYS A 201 9.46 -13.65 36.82
N ASN A 202 10.39 -13.26 35.95
CA ASN A 202 11.79 -13.01 36.31
C ASN A 202 12.11 -11.56 36.70
N TYR A 203 11.41 -10.59 36.13
CA TYR A 203 11.79 -9.18 36.23
C TYR A 203 10.73 -8.32 36.94
N MET A 204 9.44 -8.63 36.79
CA MET A 204 8.34 -7.89 37.43
C MET A 204 8.02 -8.41 38.84
N ARG A 205 9.00 -8.35 39.75
CA ARG A 205 8.88 -8.87 41.12
C ARG A 205 8.82 -7.75 42.15
N ASP A 206 8.14 -8.01 43.27
CA ASP A 206 8.28 -7.18 44.47
C ASP A 206 9.57 -7.57 45.19
N TYR A 207 10.61 -6.75 45.02
CA TYR A 207 11.95 -6.98 45.59
C TYR A 207 11.97 -6.83 47.12
N LYS A 208 10.84 -6.48 47.77
CA LYS A 208 10.71 -6.54 49.24
C LYS A 208 10.75 -7.97 49.80
N ARG A 209 10.46 -9.00 49.00
CA ARG A 209 10.44 -10.42 49.43
C ARG A 209 11.62 -11.26 48.91
N GLY A 210 12.64 -10.64 48.29
CA GLY A 210 13.79 -11.35 47.69
C GLY A 210 15.10 -10.60 47.87
N LYS A 211 16.14 -11.00 47.10
CA LYS A 211 17.38 -10.20 47.01
C LYS A 211 17.03 -8.83 46.41
N LYS A 212 17.37 -7.74 47.11
CA LYS A 212 17.24 -6.39 46.56
C LYS A 212 17.93 -6.32 45.20
N LEU A 213 17.30 -5.63 44.26
CA LEU A 213 17.95 -5.30 43.00
C LEU A 213 19.19 -4.46 43.34
N SER A 214 20.37 -4.89 42.90
CA SER A 214 21.63 -4.18 43.06
C SER A 214 22.07 -3.70 41.69
N THR A 215 21.46 -2.63 41.19
CA THR A 215 21.90 -1.95 39.98
C THR A 215 22.00 -0.46 40.26
N ASP A 216 22.85 0.23 39.49
CA ASP A 216 23.19 1.63 39.73
C ASP A 216 21.98 2.57 39.55
N ASN A 217 20.94 2.12 38.84
CA ASN A 217 19.74 2.93 38.60
C ASN A 217 18.62 2.71 39.62
N VAL A 218 18.75 1.81 40.60
CA VAL A 218 17.68 1.52 41.56
C VAL A 218 17.26 2.76 42.33
N ASP A 219 18.23 3.55 42.80
CA ASP A 219 17.96 4.79 43.54
C ASP A 219 17.30 5.86 42.66
N LEU A 220 17.66 5.92 41.37
CA LEU A 220 17.00 6.78 40.39
C LEU A 220 15.55 6.36 40.15
N ILE A 221 15.31 5.05 40.01
CA ILE A 221 13.97 4.49 39.84
C ILE A 221 13.14 4.77 41.09
N ASP A 222 13.63 4.48 42.29
CA ASP A 222 12.90 4.74 43.52
C ASP A 222 12.64 6.25 43.73
N SER A 223 13.58 7.12 43.33
CA SER A 223 13.38 8.58 43.35
C SER A 223 12.24 9.03 42.42
N VAL A 224 12.17 8.53 41.18
CA VAL A 224 11.05 8.89 40.29
C VAL A 224 9.72 8.33 40.81
N ILE A 225 9.69 7.11 41.36
CA ILE A 225 8.46 6.55 41.94
C ILE A 225 7.94 7.42 43.09
N LEU A 226 8.83 7.98 43.91
CA LEU A 226 8.45 8.94 44.95
C LEU A 226 7.91 10.25 44.37
N LYS A 227 8.52 10.78 43.31
CA LYS A 227 8.00 11.97 42.61
C LYS A 227 6.61 11.73 42.02
N ILE A 228 6.41 10.59 41.36
CA ILE A 228 5.11 10.16 40.85
C ILE A 228 4.10 10.12 42.01
N ALA A 229 4.45 9.47 43.12
CA ALA A 229 3.57 9.40 44.29
C ALA A 229 3.20 10.78 44.85
N SER A 230 4.15 11.71 44.94
CA SER A 230 3.91 13.08 45.44
C SER A 230 2.98 13.93 44.57
N LYS A 231 2.82 13.56 43.29
CA LYS A 231 1.87 14.19 42.37
C LYS A 231 0.57 13.40 42.25
N TYR A 232 0.60 12.13 42.64
CA TYR A 232 -0.53 11.23 42.55
C TYR A 232 -1.59 11.50 43.64
N TYR A 233 -1.12 11.84 44.83
CA TYR A 233 -1.89 12.16 46.03
C TYR A 233 -1.89 13.66 46.31
#